data_AF-A0A450WI76-F1
#
_entry.id   AF-A0A450WI76-F1
#
_cell.length_a   1.000
_cell.length_b   1.000
_cell.length_c   1.000
_cell.angle_alpha   90.00
_cell.angle_beta   90.00
_cell.angle_gamma   90.00
#
_symmetry.space_group_name_H-M   'P 1'
#
loop_
_entity.id
_entity.type
_entity.pdbx_description
1 polymer ?
#
loop_
_entity_poly.entity_id
_entity_poly.type
_entity_poly.pdbx_seq_one_letter_code
_entity_poly.pdbx_strand_id
1 'polypeptide(L)'
;MNKPRIYYFDPGTSISIDPEPNLRPSVANPNPKEPGKWLIPGNATPIPPPNTEEHEVAIWEREKNDWRVAIDWRGHTYWLPDGSKHTIDTIDVPPPTNALNAPPPPTLEEQKANARQGVVSFSIDARRKVTQNADLHKISGWSIKALRAKRVSDGNGTDEDIVILQIECDERSKGETPLELAEKQHEKAKLLETAVARIDGMEEGALSRIDAAQNASELLRTRAALRKEAKRKLLEFMAKMK
;
A
#
# COMPACT_ATOMS: atom_id res chain seq x y z
N MET A 1 0.78 -48.59 -45.76
CA MET A 1 1.18 -48.30 -44.37
C MET A 1 0.58 -46.95 -43.98
N ASN A 2 -0.09 -46.86 -42.83
CA ASN A 2 -0.56 -45.57 -42.31
C ASN A 2 0.67 -44.73 -41.91
N LYS A 3 0.68 -43.45 -42.32
CA LYS A 3 1.76 -42.52 -41.95
C LYS A 3 1.70 -42.28 -40.44
N PRO A 4 2.79 -42.48 -39.68
CA PRO A 4 2.77 -42.22 -38.25
C PRO A 4 2.66 -40.71 -38.01
N ARG A 5 1.88 -40.35 -36.99
CA ARG A 5 1.87 -38.98 -36.45
C ARG A 5 3.14 -38.78 -35.63
N ILE A 6 3.64 -37.55 -35.65
CA ILE A 6 4.85 -37.15 -34.94
C ILE A 6 4.50 -36.08 -33.92
N TYR A 7 4.97 -36.29 -32.70
CA TYR A 7 4.82 -35.39 -31.56
C TYR A 7 6.19 -34.82 -31.22
N TYR A 8 6.25 -33.51 -31.00
CA TYR A 8 7.49 -32.81 -30.70
C TYR A 8 7.60 -32.53 -29.22
N PHE A 9 8.84 -32.41 -28.76
CA PHE A 9 9.14 -31.94 -27.41
C PHE A 9 10.31 -30.96 -27.46
N ASP A 10 10.33 -30.07 -26.48
CA ASP A 10 11.36 -29.04 -26.39
C ASP A 10 12.72 -29.69 -26.11
N PRO A 11 13.80 -29.36 -26.86
CA PRO A 11 15.10 -29.99 -26.68
C PRO A 11 15.73 -29.73 -25.30
N GLY A 12 15.43 -28.60 -24.66
CA GLY A 12 16.02 -28.22 -23.38
C GLY A 12 15.28 -28.80 -22.18
N THR A 13 13.96 -28.77 -22.21
CA THR A 13 13.07 -29.16 -21.09
C THR A 13 12.40 -30.52 -21.29
N SER A 14 12.46 -31.06 -22.51
CA SER A 14 11.76 -32.29 -22.93
C SER A 14 10.24 -32.26 -22.73
N ILE A 15 9.68 -31.08 -22.52
CA ILE A 15 8.24 -30.85 -22.39
C ILE A 15 7.58 -31.05 -23.75
N SER A 16 6.42 -31.71 -23.75
CA SER A 16 5.59 -31.81 -24.94
C SER A 16 5.28 -30.43 -25.48
N ILE A 17 5.65 -30.20 -26.74
CA ILE A 17 5.21 -29.01 -27.46
C ILE A 17 3.87 -29.44 -28.05
N ASP A 18 2.81 -29.17 -27.31
CA ASP A 18 1.45 -29.34 -27.82
C ASP A 18 1.41 -28.59 -29.16
N PRO A 19 1.03 -29.24 -30.26
CA PRO A 19 0.98 -28.53 -31.51
C PRO A 19 -0.11 -27.48 -31.31
N GLU A 20 0.27 -26.19 -31.36
CA GLU A 20 -0.70 -25.08 -31.29
C GLU A 20 -1.94 -25.43 -32.09
N PRO A 21 -3.15 -24.95 -31.78
CA PRO A 21 -4.36 -25.31 -32.53
C PRO A 21 -4.25 -25.12 -34.07
N ASN A 22 -3.23 -24.40 -34.56
CA ASN A 22 -2.89 -24.22 -35.97
C ASN A 22 -1.68 -25.03 -36.49
N LEU A 23 -0.87 -25.64 -35.63
CA LEU A 23 0.07 -26.69 -36.02
C LEU A 23 -0.69 -28.02 -35.97
N ARG A 24 -0.83 -28.71 -37.10
CA ARG A 24 -1.36 -30.07 -37.09
C ARG A 24 -0.25 -31.00 -36.59
N PRO A 25 -0.54 -32.10 -35.87
CA PRO A 25 0.45 -33.16 -35.66
C PRO A 25 1.02 -33.54 -37.04
N SER A 26 2.32 -33.33 -37.21
CA SER A 26 2.99 -33.58 -38.48
C SER A 26 2.98 -35.07 -38.76
N VAL A 27 2.59 -35.46 -39.97
CA VAL A 27 2.76 -36.85 -40.41
C VAL A 27 4.19 -37.05 -40.86
N ALA A 28 4.78 -38.19 -40.53
CA ALA A 28 6.15 -38.47 -40.92
C ALA A 28 6.28 -38.60 -42.45
N ASN A 29 7.42 -38.14 -42.98
CA ASN A 29 7.79 -38.38 -44.38
C ASN A 29 8.43 -39.76 -44.54
N PRO A 30 8.23 -40.45 -45.67
CA PRO A 30 8.93 -41.71 -45.93
C PRO A 30 10.43 -41.45 -46.03
N ASN A 31 11.24 -42.39 -45.54
CA ASN A 31 12.69 -42.32 -45.63
C ASN A 31 13.13 -42.61 -47.08
N PRO A 32 13.73 -41.64 -47.80
CA PRO A 32 14.12 -41.82 -49.19
C PRO A 32 15.30 -42.81 -49.36
N LYS A 33 16.02 -43.12 -48.28
CA LYS A 33 17.16 -44.05 -48.28
C LYS A 33 16.78 -45.47 -47.87
N GLU A 34 15.69 -45.63 -47.13
CA GLU A 34 15.27 -46.91 -46.56
C GLU A 34 13.77 -47.12 -46.80
N PRO A 35 13.41 -47.78 -47.92
CA PRO A 35 12.01 -48.06 -48.25
C PRO A 35 11.26 -48.74 -47.10
N GLY A 36 10.11 -48.20 -46.72
CA GLY A 36 9.29 -48.71 -45.61
C GLY A 36 9.58 -48.10 -44.24
N LYS A 37 10.63 -47.29 -44.08
CA LYS A 37 10.89 -46.51 -42.86
C LYS A 37 10.41 -45.07 -42.98
N TRP A 38 10.28 -44.40 -41.83
CA TRP A 38 9.83 -43.01 -41.73
C TRP A 38 10.95 -42.11 -41.19
N LEU A 39 11.02 -40.86 -41.66
CA LEU A 39 11.90 -39.84 -41.11
C LEU A 39 11.27 -39.28 -39.85
N ILE A 40 11.94 -39.51 -38.72
CA ILE A 40 11.61 -38.92 -37.43
C ILE A 40 12.57 -37.75 -37.20
N PRO A 41 12.09 -36.50 -37.15
CA PRO A 41 12.93 -35.35 -36.84
C PRO A 41 13.58 -35.47 -35.46
N GLY A 42 14.67 -34.73 -35.25
CA GLY A 42 15.25 -34.57 -33.92
C GLY A 42 14.24 -33.97 -32.94
N ASN A 43 14.21 -34.49 -31.72
CA ASN A 43 13.26 -34.10 -30.65
C ASN A 43 11.79 -34.36 -30.99
N ALA A 44 11.54 -35.49 -31.64
CA ALA A 44 10.20 -35.93 -31.97
C ALA A 44 10.05 -37.45 -31.80
N THR A 45 8.82 -37.89 -31.59
CA THR A 45 8.47 -39.29 -31.34
C THR A 45 7.15 -39.66 -31.99
N PRO A 46 6.97 -40.90 -32.47
CA PRO A 46 5.66 -41.38 -32.94
C PRO A 46 4.73 -41.77 -31.79
N ILE A 47 5.22 -41.81 -30.55
CA ILE A 47 4.44 -42.15 -29.35
C ILE A 47 3.65 -40.89 -28.93
N PRO A 48 2.32 -40.93 -28.85
CA PRO A 48 1.54 -39.78 -28.41
C PRO A 48 1.85 -39.44 -26.94
N PRO A 49 1.93 -38.16 -26.57
CA PRO A 49 1.96 -37.78 -25.16
C PRO A 49 0.66 -38.24 -24.48
N PRO A 50 0.70 -38.57 -23.18
CA PRO A 50 -0.49 -38.81 -22.39
C PRO A 50 -1.34 -37.55 -22.31
N ASN A 51 -2.63 -37.71 -22.04
CA ASN A 51 -3.47 -36.58 -21.66
C ASN A 51 -3.01 -36.05 -20.29
N THR A 52 -2.99 -34.73 -20.13
CA THR A 52 -2.62 -34.05 -18.88
C THR A 52 -3.83 -33.28 -18.34
N GLU A 53 -3.91 -33.15 -17.01
CA GLU A 53 -4.91 -32.32 -16.33
C GLU A 53 -4.37 -30.92 -16.00
N GLU A 54 -5.14 -30.14 -15.22
CA GLU A 54 -4.67 -28.86 -14.69
C GLU A 54 -3.46 -29.08 -13.79
N HIS A 55 -2.43 -28.25 -13.96
CA HIS A 55 -1.14 -28.37 -13.26
C HIS A 55 -0.37 -29.65 -13.57
N GLU A 56 -0.50 -30.18 -14.78
CA GLU A 56 0.30 -31.30 -15.28
C GLU A 56 0.92 -30.98 -16.65
N VAL A 57 2.04 -31.63 -16.93
CA VAL A 57 2.74 -31.54 -18.21
C VAL A 57 3.33 -32.89 -18.61
N ALA A 58 3.30 -33.22 -19.90
CA ALA A 58 3.95 -34.42 -20.42
C ALA A 58 5.43 -34.15 -20.70
N ILE A 59 6.32 -35.00 -20.17
CA ILE A 59 7.77 -34.91 -20.34
C ILE A 59 8.29 -36.17 -21.00
N TRP A 60 9.08 -35.99 -22.06
CA TRP A 60 9.70 -37.08 -22.79
C TRP A 60 10.96 -37.60 -22.08
N GLU A 61 10.92 -38.83 -21.57
CA GLU A 61 12.06 -39.49 -20.93
C GLU A 61 12.89 -40.25 -21.95
N ARG A 62 13.90 -39.58 -22.53
CA ARG A 62 14.74 -40.15 -23.61
C ARG A 62 15.35 -41.51 -23.27
N GLU A 63 15.73 -41.73 -22.01
CA GLU A 63 16.33 -42.98 -21.54
C GLU A 63 15.34 -44.15 -21.53
N LYS A 64 14.06 -43.87 -21.25
CA LYS A 64 12.99 -44.88 -21.26
C LYS A 64 12.26 -44.97 -22.60
N ASN A 65 12.51 -44.00 -23.49
CA ASN A 65 11.84 -43.85 -24.77
C ASN A 65 10.30 -43.81 -24.61
N ASP A 66 9.84 -43.12 -23.56
CA ASP A 66 8.43 -43.00 -23.20
C ASP A 66 8.13 -41.63 -22.56
N TRP A 67 6.85 -41.28 -22.47
CA TRP A 67 6.38 -40.09 -21.78
C TRP A 67 6.11 -40.38 -20.30
N ARG A 68 6.35 -39.40 -19.43
CA ARG A 68 5.70 -39.34 -18.12
C ARG A 68 4.86 -38.08 -17.97
N VAL A 69 3.83 -38.18 -17.15
CA VAL A 69 3.12 -37.01 -16.63
C VAL A 69 3.89 -36.49 -15.42
N ALA A 70 4.15 -35.20 -15.41
CA ALA A 70 4.82 -34.47 -14.36
C ALA A 70 3.88 -33.38 -13.82
N ILE A 71 3.98 -33.06 -12.53
CA ILE A 71 3.24 -31.92 -12.00
C ILE A 71 3.89 -30.62 -12.46
N ASP A 72 3.09 -29.65 -12.88
CA ASP A 72 3.54 -28.36 -13.39
C ASP A 72 2.75 -27.21 -12.77
N TRP A 73 3.28 -26.71 -11.66
CA TRP A 73 2.75 -25.53 -10.99
C TRP A 73 3.52 -24.27 -11.37
N ARG A 74 4.31 -24.27 -12.45
CA ARG A 74 5.12 -23.10 -12.81
C ARG A 74 4.25 -21.87 -13.06
N GLY A 75 4.71 -20.72 -12.58
CA GLY A 75 3.95 -19.47 -12.57
C GLY A 75 2.90 -19.38 -11.45
N HIS A 76 2.58 -20.47 -10.76
CA HIS A 76 1.70 -20.44 -9.60
C HIS A 76 2.36 -19.65 -8.46
N THR A 77 1.60 -18.69 -7.93
CA THR A 77 2.01 -17.85 -6.82
C THR A 77 1.32 -18.31 -5.54
N TYR A 78 2.10 -18.51 -4.48
CA TYR A 78 1.58 -18.85 -3.16
C TYR A 78 2.22 -17.99 -2.06
N TRP A 79 1.60 -17.99 -0.88
CA TRP A 79 2.16 -17.36 0.32
C TRP A 79 2.43 -18.40 1.41
N LEU A 80 3.39 -18.11 2.28
CA LEU A 80 3.61 -18.89 3.50
C LEU A 80 2.98 -18.21 4.72
N PRO A 81 2.80 -18.94 5.84
CA PRO A 81 2.24 -18.36 7.08
C PRO A 81 3.04 -17.18 7.66
N ASP A 82 4.32 -17.06 7.30
CA ASP A 82 5.18 -15.93 7.67
C ASP A 82 4.96 -14.67 6.83
N GLY A 83 4.09 -14.74 5.81
CA GLY A 83 3.80 -13.64 4.89
C GLY A 83 4.67 -13.57 3.64
N SER A 84 5.68 -14.44 3.51
CA SER A 84 6.54 -14.48 2.33
C SER A 84 5.77 -14.96 1.09
N LYS A 85 6.01 -14.28 -0.04
CA LYS A 85 5.40 -14.59 -1.34
C LYS A 85 6.39 -15.39 -2.18
N HIS A 86 5.92 -16.47 -2.78
CA HIS A 86 6.71 -17.38 -3.62
C HIS A 86 6.03 -17.61 -4.96
N THR A 87 6.82 -17.99 -5.95
CA THR A 87 6.34 -18.39 -7.27
C THR A 87 7.11 -19.63 -7.68
N ILE A 88 6.40 -20.65 -8.12
CA ILE A 88 7.01 -21.90 -8.57
C ILE A 88 7.56 -21.67 -9.98
N ASP A 89 8.83 -22.02 -10.21
CA ASP A 89 9.52 -21.88 -11.50
C ASP A 89 10.00 -23.24 -12.06
N THR A 90 9.83 -24.31 -11.28
CA THR A 90 10.34 -25.64 -11.56
C THR A 90 9.20 -26.66 -11.63
N ILE A 91 9.29 -27.59 -12.59
CA ILE A 91 8.39 -28.75 -12.72
C ILE A 91 8.66 -29.75 -11.58
N ASP A 92 7.69 -30.56 -11.21
CA ASP A 92 7.78 -31.56 -10.13
C ASP A 92 7.91 -30.96 -8.73
N VAL A 93 7.66 -29.66 -8.62
CA VAL A 93 7.60 -28.95 -7.34
C VAL A 93 6.15 -28.50 -7.13
N PRO A 94 5.37 -29.16 -6.25
CA PRO A 94 4.07 -28.66 -5.87
C PRO A 94 4.22 -27.52 -4.86
N PRO A 95 3.18 -26.69 -4.66
CA PRO A 95 3.11 -25.81 -3.50
C PRO A 95 3.25 -26.63 -2.21
N PRO A 96 3.96 -26.13 -1.19
CA PRO A 96 4.07 -26.82 0.09
C PRO A 96 2.70 -26.94 0.77
N THR A 97 2.51 -27.94 1.63
CA THR A 97 1.21 -28.23 2.27
C THR A 97 0.64 -27.07 3.10
N ASN A 98 1.49 -26.17 3.59
CA ASN A 98 1.12 -24.97 4.34
C ASN A 98 1.00 -23.71 3.46
N ALA A 99 1.04 -23.85 2.13
CA ALA A 99 0.82 -22.76 1.21
C ALA A 99 -0.58 -22.15 1.38
N LEU A 100 -0.63 -20.83 1.31
CA LEU A 100 -1.85 -20.04 1.31
C LEU A 100 -2.09 -19.49 -0.10
N ASN A 101 -3.36 -19.45 -0.51
CA ASN A 101 -3.79 -18.87 -1.79
C ASN A 101 -3.98 -17.35 -1.73
N ALA A 102 -3.69 -16.75 -0.57
CA ALA A 102 -3.75 -15.32 -0.31
C ALA A 102 -2.69 -14.98 0.76
N PRO A 103 -2.21 -13.72 0.84
CA PRO A 103 -1.33 -13.34 1.93
C PRO A 103 -2.06 -13.57 3.27
N PRO A 104 -1.35 -14.01 4.33
CA PRO A 104 -1.96 -14.15 5.63
C PRO A 104 -2.51 -12.79 6.11
N PRO A 105 -3.57 -12.80 6.95
CA PRO A 105 -4.09 -11.57 7.52
C PRO A 105 -3.00 -10.88 8.36
N PRO A 106 -2.95 -9.54 8.38
CA PRO A 106 -1.96 -8.82 9.15
C PRO A 106 -2.11 -9.14 10.64
N THR A 107 -0.97 -9.25 11.31
CA THR A 107 -0.89 -9.42 12.77
C THR A 107 -1.53 -8.24 13.50
N LEU A 108 -1.89 -8.43 14.78
CA LEU A 108 -2.42 -7.34 15.59
C LEU A 108 -1.45 -6.15 15.66
N GLU A 109 -0.15 -6.41 15.75
CA GLU A 109 0.86 -5.36 15.82
C GLU A 109 0.99 -4.58 14.51
N GLU A 110 0.92 -5.22 13.36
CA GLU A 110 0.85 -4.53 12.07
C GLU A 110 -0.43 -3.70 11.94
N GLN A 111 -1.56 -4.22 12.43
CA GLN A 111 -2.81 -3.48 12.45
C GLN A 111 -2.73 -2.25 13.38
N LYS A 112 -2.10 -2.37 14.56
CA LYS A 112 -1.85 -1.24 15.47
C LYS A 112 -0.89 -0.23 14.86
N ALA A 113 0.20 -0.67 14.23
CA ALA A 113 1.15 0.21 13.56
C ALA A 113 0.47 1.06 12.47
N ASN A 114 -0.34 0.41 11.63
CA ASN A 114 -1.15 1.11 10.63
C ASN A 114 -2.16 2.08 11.27
N ALA A 115 -2.77 1.71 12.40
CA ALA A 115 -3.69 2.59 13.12
C ALA A 115 -2.98 3.81 13.71
N ARG A 116 -1.79 3.65 14.32
CA ARG A 116 -0.95 4.74 14.83
C ARG A 116 -0.57 5.72 13.73
N GLN A 117 -0.12 5.22 12.58
CA GLN A 117 0.19 6.06 11.42
C GLN A 117 -1.03 6.88 10.96
N GLY A 118 -2.22 6.28 11.00
CA GLY A 118 -3.48 6.98 10.69
C GLY A 118 -3.80 8.11 11.67
N VAL A 119 -3.52 7.93 12.97
CA VAL A 119 -3.68 8.98 14.00
C VAL A 119 -2.71 10.13 13.75
N VAL A 120 -1.42 9.83 13.58
CA VAL A 120 -0.38 10.85 13.33
C VAL A 120 -0.70 11.67 12.08
N SER A 121 -1.08 10.99 10.98
CA SER A 121 -1.45 11.65 9.73
C SER A 121 -2.67 12.57 9.91
N PHE A 122 -3.69 12.12 10.64
CA PHE A 122 -4.85 12.95 10.96
C PHE A 122 -4.45 14.19 11.78
N SER A 123 -3.58 14.05 12.78
CA SER A 123 -3.14 15.17 13.61
C SER A 123 -2.33 16.20 12.81
N ILE A 124 -1.47 15.74 11.90
CA ILE A 124 -0.76 16.63 10.95
C ILE A 124 -1.76 17.43 10.10
N ASP A 125 -2.75 16.75 9.51
CA ASP A 125 -3.79 17.41 8.70
C ASP A 125 -4.64 18.38 9.53
N ALA A 126 -4.96 18.03 10.77
CA ALA A 126 -5.68 18.90 11.69
C ALA A 126 -4.85 20.16 12.01
N ARG A 127 -3.56 20.01 12.33
CA ARG A 127 -2.63 21.13 12.56
C ARG A 127 -2.57 22.04 11.33
N ARG A 128 -2.41 21.47 10.12
CA ARG A 128 -2.44 22.25 8.86
C ARG A 128 -3.73 23.04 8.68
N LYS A 129 -4.89 22.44 8.99
CA LYS A 129 -6.18 23.14 8.87
C LYS A 129 -6.32 24.28 9.86
N VAL A 130 -5.92 24.09 11.12
CA VAL A 130 -6.02 25.15 12.13
C VAL A 130 -5.01 26.29 11.88
N THR A 131 -3.85 25.98 11.30
CA THR A 131 -2.90 27.02 10.86
C THR A 131 -3.26 27.63 9.50
N GLN A 132 -4.37 27.25 8.88
CA GLN A 132 -4.78 27.68 7.53
C GLN A 132 -3.68 27.45 6.48
N ASN A 133 -2.94 26.34 6.61
CA ASN A 133 -1.77 25.99 5.79
C ASN A 133 -0.67 27.06 5.82
N ALA A 134 -0.52 27.80 6.93
CA ALA A 134 0.60 28.70 7.11
C ALA A 134 1.93 27.95 6.99
N ASP A 135 2.88 28.55 6.29
CA ASP A 135 4.25 28.08 6.19
C ASP A 135 5.01 28.27 7.52
N LEU A 136 6.20 27.66 7.58
CA LEU A 136 7.04 27.71 8.77
C LEU A 136 7.41 29.14 9.19
N HIS A 137 7.70 30.04 8.25
CA HIS A 137 8.09 31.42 8.56
C HIS A 137 6.93 32.19 9.20
N LYS A 138 5.71 32.01 8.69
CA LYS A 138 4.51 32.58 9.32
C LYS A 138 4.29 32.05 10.73
N ILE A 139 4.37 30.73 10.91
CA ILE A 139 4.14 30.09 12.22
C ILE A 139 5.18 30.56 13.24
N SER A 140 6.47 30.63 12.86
CA SER A 140 7.54 31.11 13.74
C SER A 140 7.34 32.55 14.20
N GLY A 141 6.72 33.41 13.39
CA GLY A 141 6.43 34.79 13.76
C GLY A 141 5.21 34.96 14.69
N TRP A 142 4.32 33.97 14.78
CA TRP A 142 3.08 34.10 15.54
C TRP A 142 3.28 34.19 17.04
N SER A 143 4.27 33.51 17.61
CA SER A 143 4.59 33.62 19.05
C SER A 143 5.01 35.05 19.41
N ILE A 144 5.83 35.68 18.58
CA ILE A 144 6.28 37.07 18.77
C ILE A 144 5.09 38.03 18.66
N LYS A 145 4.23 37.83 17.64
CA LYS A 145 2.99 38.63 17.49
C LYS A 145 2.08 38.47 18.70
N ALA A 146 1.88 37.25 19.19
CA ALA A 146 1.02 36.97 20.34
C ALA A 146 1.53 37.64 21.62
N LEU A 147 2.84 37.61 21.87
CA LEU A 147 3.47 38.27 23.03
C LEU A 147 3.34 39.80 22.94
N ARG A 148 3.57 40.39 21.76
CA ARG A 148 3.37 41.82 21.52
C ARG A 148 1.91 42.22 21.74
N ALA A 149 1.00 41.51 21.09
CA ALA A 149 -0.42 41.71 21.19
C ALA A 149 -0.89 41.68 22.65
N LYS A 150 -0.42 40.71 23.44
CA LYS A 150 -0.71 40.63 24.87
C LYS A 150 -0.20 41.84 25.65
N ARG A 151 1.05 42.29 25.42
CA ARG A 151 1.59 43.47 26.13
C ARG A 151 0.75 44.71 25.86
N VAL A 152 0.42 44.96 24.59
CA VAL A 152 -0.38 46.12 24.19
C VAL A 152 -1.80 46.03 24.75
N SER A 153 -2.45 44.88 24.69
CA SER A 153 -3.79 44.70 25.28
C SER A 153 -3.83 44.87 26.80
N ASP A 154 -2.74 44.50 27.49
CA ASP A 154 -2.63 44.63 28.94
C ASP A 154 -2.21 46.05 29.39
N GLY A 155 -2.03 47.00 28.46
CA GLY A 155 -1.55 48.36 28.76
C GLY A 155 -0.05 48.46 29.07
N ASN A 156 0.72 47.40 28.78
CA ASN A 156 2.16 47.30 29.03
C ASN A 156 3.00 47.29 27.73
N GLY A 157 2.44 47.76 26.61
CA GLY A 157 3.12 47.82 25.32
C GLY A 157 4.19 48.91 25.29
N THR A 158 5.31 48.65 24.60
CA THR A 158 6.30 49.70 24.31
C THR A 158 5.85 50.55 23.11
N ASP A 159 6.44 51.73 22.93
CA ASP A 159 6.21 52.55 21.73
C ASP A 159 6.54 51.77 20.43
N GLU A 160 7.59 50.94 20.46
CA GLU A 160 7.95 50.07 19.35
C GLU A 160 6.88 49.01 19.07
N ASP A 161 6.27 48.42 20.10
CA ASP A 161 5.15 47.49 19.93
C ASP A 161 3.96 48.17 19.22
N ILE A 162 3.65 49.41 19.60
CA ILE A 162 2.58 50.21 18.98
C ILE A 162 2.93 50.55 17.53
N VAL A 163 4.16 50.98 17.23
CA VAL A 163 4.62 51.27 15.86
C VAL A 163 4.50 50.04 14.96
N ILE A 164 4.94 48.87 15.42
CA ILE A 164 4.87 47.65 14.60
C ILE A 164 3.42 47.24 14.32
N LEU A 165 2.51 47.41 15.29
CA LEU A 165 1.08 47.16 15.07
C LEU A 165 0.47 48.20 14.12
N GLN A 166 0.85 49.48 14.25
CA GLN A 166 0.39 50.54 13.37
C GLN A 166 0.77 50.25 11.91
N ILE A 167 2.02 49.82 11.66
CA ILE A 167 2.47 49.39 10.33
C ILE A 167 1.54 48.29 9.77
N GLU A 168 1.19 47.28 10.56
CA GLU A 168 0.27 46.23 10.11
C GLU A 168 -1.16 46.76 9.89
N CYS A 169 -1.66 47.67 10.74
CA CYS A 169 -2.97 48.31 10.56
C CYS A 169 -3.05 49.08 9.24
N ASP A 170 -2.02 49.88 8.94
CA ASP A 170 -1.94 50.73 7.75
C ASP A 170 -1.98 49.86 6.48
N GLU A 171 -1.13 48.82 6.43
CA GLU A 171 -1.06 47.89 5.30
C GLU A 171 -2.34 47.06 5.10
N ARG A 172 -3.06 46.76 6.18
CA ARG A 172 -4.33 46.00 6.10
C ARG A 172 -5.49 46.85 5.61
N SER A 173 -5.43 48.17 5.78
CA SER A 173 -6.47 49.12 5.37
C SER A 173 -7.87 48.73 5.90
N LYS A 174 -7.95 48.22 7.14
CA LYS A 174 -9.20 47.79 7.79
C LYS A 174 -9.79 48.81 8.76
N GLY A 175 -9.16 49.98 8.90
CA GLY A 175 -9.61 51.04 9.83
C GLY A 175 -9.54 50.66 11.31
N GLU A 176 -8.71 49.68 11.66
CA GLU A 176 -8.51 49.22 13.04
C GLU A 176 -7.33 49.94 13.71
N THR A 177 -7.46 50.25 14.99
CA THR A 177 -6.38 50.83 15.81
C THR A 177 -5.35 49.76 16.20
N PRO A 178 -4.13 50.14 16.61
CA PRO A 178 -3.15 49.20 17.15
C PRO A 178 -3.69 48.35 18.32
N LEU A 179 -4.52 48.94 19.19
CA LEU A 179 -5.13 48.23 20.32
C LEU A 179 -6.14 47.18 19.85
N GLU A 180 -7.05 47.54 18.93
CA GLU A 180 -8.03 46.59 18.39
C GLU A 180 -7.34 45.45 17.61
N LEU A 181 -6.26 45.75 16.89
CA LEU A 181 -5.46 44.74 16.21
C LEU A 181 -4.76 43.82 17.23
N ALA A 182 -4.19 44.37 18.31
CA ALA A 182 -3.58 43.61 19.38
C ALA A 182 -4.59 42.64 20.02
N GLU A 183 -5.79 43.10 20.37
CA GLU A 183 -6.84 42.25 20.93
C GLU A 183 -7.21 41.10 19.98
N LYS A 184 -7.41 41.38 18.69
CA LYS A 184 -7.69 40.34 17.67
C LYS A 184 -6.55 39.33 17.53
N GLN A 185 -5.31 39.79 17.50
CA GLN A 185 -4.14 38.92 17.42
C GLN A 185 -3.99 38.06 18.67
N HIS A 186 -4.25 38.62 19.85
CA HIS A 186 -4.19 37.92 21.13
C HIS A 186 -5.27 36.83 21.24
N GLU A 187 -6.52 37.16 20.89
CA GLU A 187 -7.62 36.18 20.88
C GLU A 187 -7.39 35.07 19.85
N LYS A 188 -6.89 35.40 18.65
CA LYS A 188 -6.53 34.38 17.65
C LYS A 188 -5.41 33.45 18.16
N ALA A 189 -4.44 33.99 18.87
CA ALA A 189 -3.37 33.18 19.47
C ALA A 189 -3.91 32.21 20.52
N LYS A 190 -4.79 32.66 21.43
CA LYS A 190 -5.47 31.79 22.42
C LYS A 190 -6.26 30.66 21.77
N LEU A 191 -7.01 30.98 20.71
CA LEU A 191 -7.77 29.98 19.96
C LEU A 191 -6.84 28.94 19.34
N LEU A 192 -5.75 29.38 18.71
CA LEU A 192 -4.77 28.47 18.11
C LEU A 192 -4.08 27.58 19.15
N GLU A 193 -3.65 28.15 20.28
CA GLU A 193 -3.03 27.38 21.37
C GLU A 193 -4.00 26.31 21.90
N THR A 194 -5.26 26.70 22.13
CA THR A 194 -6.33 25.77 22.53
C THR A 194 -6.55 24.66 21.47
N ALA A 195 -6.43 25.01 20.18
CA ALA A 195 -6.52 24.05 19.07
C ALA A 195 -5.45 22.98 19.18
N VAL A 196 -4.20 23.42 19.28
CA VAL A 196 -3.02 22.58 19.26
C VAL A 196 -3.02 21.67 20.48
N ALA A 197 -3.27 22.22 21.68
CA ALA A 197 -3.38 21.43 22.91
C ALA A 197 -4.45 20.33 22.82
N ARG A 198 -5.60 20.62 22.17
CA ARG A 198 -6.64 19.61 21.94
C ARG A 198 -6.22 18.54 20.95
N ILE A 199 -5.57 18.93 19.85
CA ILE A 199 -5.08 17.97 18.84
C ILE A 199 -4.04 17.04 19.48
N ASP A 200 -3.09 17.59 20.23
CA ASP A 200 -2.03 16.84 20.88
C ASP A 200 -2.60 15.86 21.91
N GLY A 201 -3.53 16.31 22.77
CA GLY A 201 -4.20 15.44 23.73
C GLY A 201 -5.06 14.35 23.06
N MET A 202 -5.68 14.65 21.92
CA MET A 202 -6.42 13.66 21.13
C MET A 202 -5.50 12.62 20.48
N GLU A 203 -4.34 13.05 19.97
CA GLU A 203 -3.33 12.17 19.39
C GLU A 203 -2.82 11.19 20.45
N GLU A 204 -2.34 11.69 21.58
CA GLU A 204 -1.78 10.85 22.65
C GLU A 204 -2.83 9.88 23.22
N GLY A 205 -4.04 10.39 23.49
CA GLY A 205 -5.14 9.55 23.96
C GLY A 205 -5.58 8.49 22.95
N ALA A 206 -5.49 8.78 21.64
CA ALA A 206 -5.77 7.82 20.58
C ALA A 206 -4.70 6.73 20.49
N LEU A 207 -3.41 7.11 20.57
CA LEU A 207 -2.28 6.17 20.55
C LEU A 207 -2.36 5.21 21.73
N SER A 208 -2.56 5.72 22.94
CA SER A 208 -2.72 4.90 24.15
C SER A 208 -3.88 3.88 24.02
N ARG A 209 -5.02 4.31 23.46
CA ARG A 209 -6.19 3.42 23.25
C ARG A 209 -5.94 2.36 22.18
N ILE A 210 -5.16 2.67 21.15
CA ILE A 210 -4.75 1.71 20.11
C ILE A 210 -3.82 0.66 20.72
N ASP A 211 -2.84 1.09 21.50
CA ASP A 211 -1.84 0.20 22.11
C ASP A 211 -2.48 -0.74 23.14
N ALA A 212 -3.50 -0.26 23.86
CA ALA A 212 -4.27 -1.04 24.83
C ALA A 212 -5.19 -2.11 24.21
N ALA A 213 -5.47 -2.08 22.90
CA ALA A 213 -6.33 -3.08 22.26
C ALA A 213 -5.70 -4.48 22.30
N GLN A 214 -6.43 -5.48 22.77
CA GLN A 214 -5.90 -6.84 22.97
C GLN A 214 -6.15 -7.76 21.77
N ASN A 215 -7.03 -7.35 20.85
CA ASN A 215 -7.38 -8.13 19.67
C ASN A 215 -7.88 -7.23 18.53
N ALA A 216 -8.00 -7.81 17.33
CA ALA A 216 -8.40 -7.09 16.12
C ALA A 216 -9.81 -6.48 16.21
N SER A 217 -10.74 -7.15 16.89
CA SER A 217 -12.12 -6.67 17.05
C SER A 217 -12.21 -5.43 17.94
N GLU A 218 -11.47 -5.43 19.07
CA GLU A 218 -11.31 -4.25 19.92
C GLU A 218 -10.64 -3.10 19.18
N LEU A 219 -9.54 -3.36 18.47
CA LEU A 219 -8.85 -2.35 17.69
C LEU A 219 -9.78 -1.70 16.66
N LEU A 220 -10.58 -2.51 15.94
CA LEU A 220 -11.55 -2.02 14.96
C LEU A 220 -12.60 -1.10 15.59
N ARG A 221 -13.19 -1.50 16.72
CA ARG A 221 -14.16 -0.68 17.47
C ARG A 221 -13.52 0.61 17.99
N THR A 222 -12.33 0.53 18.55
CA THR A 222 -11.57 1.69 19.03
C THR A 222 -11.31 2.69 17.91
N ARG A 223 -10.84 2.22 16.74
CA ARG A 223 -10.60 3.09 15.58
C ARG A 223 -11.87 3.78 15.08
N ALA A 224 -12.99 3.05 15.02
CA ALA A 224 -14.27 3.63 14.61
C ALA A 224 -14.74 4.73 15.58
N ALA A 225 -14.63 4.50 16.88
CA ALA A 225 -14.96 5.48 17.91
C ALA A 225 -14.06 6.72 17.84
N LEU A 226 -12.73 6.52 17.75
CA LEU A 226 -11.75 7.60 17.62
C LEU A 226 -12.03 8.48 16.39
N ARG A 227 -12.33 7.87 15.23
CA ARG A 227 -12.64 8.62 14.01
C ARG A 227 -13.89 9.48 14.15
N LYS A 228 -14.94 8.96 14.78
CA LYS A 228 -16.18 9.71 15.03
C LYS A 228 -15.93 10.88 15.98
N GLU A 229 -15.22 10.61 17.08
CA GLU A 229 -14.85 11.61 18.08
C GLU A 229 -13.99 12.72 17.47
N ALA A 230 -12.96 12.35 16.70
CA ALA A 230 -12.03 13.30 16.11
C ALA A 230 -12.68 14.21 15.07
N LYS A 231 -13.54 13.67 14.21
CA LYS A 231 -14.33 14.47 13.25
C LYS A 231 -15.22 15.48 13.95
N ARG A 232 -15.94 15.06 15.00
CA ARG A 232 -16.82 15.93 15.78
C ARG A 232 -16.03 17.07 16.42
N LYS A 233 -14.97 16.74 17.17
CA LYS A 233 -14.13 17.72 17.87
C LYS A 233 -13.47 18.72 16.89
N LEU A 234 -12.98 18.25 15.75
CA LEU A 234 -12.39 19.12 14.74
C LEU A 234 -13.42 20.08 14.13
N LEU A 235 -14.64 19.60 13.84
CA LEU A 235 -15.70 20.45 13.30
C LEU A 235 -16.14 21.52 14.29
N GLU A 236 -16.38 21.13 15.55
CA GLU A 236 -16.70 22.07 16.65
C GLU A 236 -15.62 23.13 16.81
N PHE A 237 -14.35 22.75 16.64
CA PHE A 237 -13.23 23.67 16.77
C PHE A 237 -13.13 24.61 15.56
N MET A 238 -13.22 24.10 14.33
CA MET A 238 -13.17 24.91 13.11
C MET A 238 -14.31 25.94 13.05
N ALA A 239 -15.47 25.64 13.63
CA ALA A 239 -16.57 26.59 13.73
C ALA A 239 -16.23 27.81 14.62
N LYS A 240 -15.37 27.64 15.63
CA LYS A 240 -14.96 28.72 16.55
C LYS A 240 -13.84 29.61 16.01
N MET A 241 -13.20 29.21 14.92
CA MET A 241 -12.09 29.94 14.30
C MET A 241 -12.49 30.80 13.09
N LYS A 242 -13.77 30.76 12.71
CA LYS A 242 -14.36 31.64 11.70
C LYS A 242 -14.82 32.93 12.37
#